data_AF-A0A8D0AL58-F1
#
_entry.id   AF-A0A8D0AL58-F1
#
_cell.length_a   1.000
_cell.length_b   1.000
_cell.length_c   1.000
_cell.angle_alpha   90.00
_cell.angle_beta   90.00
_cell.angle_gamma   90.00
#
_symmetry.space_group_name_H-M   'P 1'
#
loop_
_entity.id
_entity.type
_entity.pdbx_description
1 polymer ?
#
loop_
_entity_poly.entity_id
_entity_poly.type
_entity_poly.pdbx_seq_one_letter_code
_entity_poly.pdbx_strand_id
1 'polypeptide(L)'
;MITALKFTLLLLALAFAQGLHYNYIDELDKEAGTVRAVQASQYVSLWPLPQKVKILDLSFKLTSFNIVDAKESSAGSSCSLLQDAYRRYYEYMFGIAKRQGPRKSRLTGPSELTELQVWITSPDSECDGYPSVTSDESYELSVDLPYAVLKAPKVWGALHGLETFSQLVYEDQYGAVSISDFPRFAHRGILLDSSRHFLPLKVILANLETMAMNKFNVFHWHIVDDQSFPYLSRTFPQLSQQGAYHPYTHVYTPADVKMVIEFGRLRGIRVVPEFDTPGHTQSWGKGQKDLLTPCYSGSKPSGSFGPVNPILNTTYDFMSQFFKEISTVFPDAYVHLGGDEVDFTCWKSNPDIQKFMDQQGYGQDYKKLESFYIQKCVLLLKPDTLIHVWKGNQEQYQSEMANVTSAGYKTLLSTPWYLNRISYGQDWHGHYKADPQDFNGTEEQKKLVIGGEACLWGEYVDATNLTPRLWPRASAVAERLWSAKDVTDINDAFNRLSVHRCRMVA
;
A
#
# COMPACT_ATOMS: atom_id res chain seq x y z
N MET A 1 -32.33 23.44 57.43
CA MET A 1 -31.93 24.61 56.61
C MET A 1 -30.63 24.44 55.81
N ILE A 2 -29.77 23.46 56.09
CA ILE A 2 -28.49 23.29 55.33
C ILE A 2 -28.63 22.36 54.10
N THR A 3 -29.67 21.53 54.04
CA THR A 3 -29.94 20.63 52.90
C THR A 3 -30.66 21.32 51.73
N ALA A 4 -31.42 22.38 51.98
CA ALA A 4 -32.09 23.15 50.93
C ALA A 4 -31.12 24.03 50.13
N LEU A 5 -30.08 24.57 50.77
CA LEU A 5 -29.09 25.46 50.11
C LEU A 5 -28.18 24.72 49.12
N LYS A 6 -27.92 23.42 49.32
CA LYS A 6 -27.09 22.62 48.42
C LYS A 6 -27.82 22.21 47.12
N PHE A 7 -29.16 22.11 47.16
CA PHE A 7 -29.95 21.78 45.97
C PHE A 7 -30.12 23.00 45.03
N THR A 8 -30.21 24.21 45.59
CA THR A 8 -30.34 25.43 44.80
C THR A 8 -29.04 25.81 44.08
N LEU A 9 -27.87 25.53 44.66
CA LEU A 9 -26.58 25.76 43.99
C LEU A 9 -26.31 24.79 42.83
N LEU A 10 -26.81 23.54 42.92
CA LEU A 10 -26.65 22.54 41.86
C LEU A 10 -27.53 22.86 40.64
N LEU A 11 -28.74 23.38 40.87
CA LEU A 11 -29.66 23.81 39.81
C LEU A 11 -29.20 25.09 39.10
N LEU A 12 -28.56 26.02 39.81
CA LEU A 12 -27.97 27.24 39.20
C LEU A 12 -26.73 26.93 38.35
N ALA A 13 -25.91 25.94 38.71
CA ALA A 13 -24.77 25.50 37.90
C ALA A 13 -25.20 24.76 36.62
N LEU A 14 -26.27 23.97 36.67
CA LEU A 14 -26.85 23.29 35.50
C LEU A 14 -27.53 24.27 34.52
N ALA A 15 -28.19 25.32 35.04
CA ALA A 15 -28.80 26.36 34.20
C ALA A 15 -27.76 27.26 33.50
N PHE A 16 -26.63 27.57 34.15
CA PHE A 16 -25.52 28.30 33.51
C PHE A 16 -24.78 27.46 32.45
N ALA A 17 -24.67 26.13 32.65
CA ALA A 17 -24.07 25.23 31.67
C ALA A 17 -24.96 25.04 30.42
N GLN A 18 -26.28 24.99 30.58
CA GLN A 18 -27.21 24.91 29.44
C GLN A 18 -27.36 26.23 28.67
N GLY A 19 -27.30 27.39 29.36
CA GLY A 19 -27.34 28.70 28.71
C GLY A 19 -26.08 29.07 27.91
N LEU A 20 -24.90 28.59 28.32
CA LEU A 20 -23.65 28.78 27.57
C LEU A 20 -23.52 27.81 26.38
N HIS A 21 -24.17 26.64 26.42
CA HIS A 21 -24.17 25.69 25.30
C HIS A 21 -25.14 26.12 24.18
N TYR A 22 -26.26 26.78 24.52
CA TYR A 22 -27.22 27.25 23.52
C TYR A 22 -26.74 28.51 22.78
N ASN A 23 -26.06 29.44 23.47
CA ASN A 23 -25.57 30.68 22.83
C ASN A 23 -24.26 30.50 22.04
N TYR A 24 -23.47 29.44 22.29
CA TYR A 24 -22.28 29.14 21.48
C TYR A 24 -22.62 28.46 20.14
N ILE A 25 -23.75 27.76 20.07
CA ILE A 25 -24.24 27.14 18.82
C ILE A 25 -24.86 28.21 17.90
N ASP A 26 -25.56 29.21 18.46
CA ASP A 26 -26.18 30.29 17.68
C ASP A 26 -25.20 31.35 17.13
N GLU A 27 -24.03 31.55 17.75
CA GLU A 27 -22.98 32.44 17.20
C GLU A 27 -22.15 31.78 16.09
N LEU A 28 -21.95 30.45 16.13
CA LEU A 28 -21.31 29.72 15.02
C LEU A 28 -22.23 29.61 13.79
N ASP A 29 -23.56 29.57 13.98
CA ASP A 29 -24.52 29.56 12.88
C ASP A 29 -24.72 30.94 12.21
N LYS A 30 -24.28 32.05 12.83
CA LYS A 30 -24.34 33.40 12.24
C LYS A 30 -23.10 33.80 11.44
N GLU A 31 -21.95 33.16 11.67
CA GLU A 31 -20.77 33.26 10.79
C GLU A 31 -20.75 32.18 9.68
N ALA A 32 -21.66 31.19 9.73
CA ALA A 32 -21.90 30.22 8.65
C ALA A 32 -22.73 30.79 7.46
N GLY A 33 -22.83 32.11 7.37
CA GLY A 33 -23.48 32.84 6.27
C GLY A 33 -22.65 32.89 4.99
N THR A 34 -22.18 31.74 4.49
CA THR A 34 -21.87 31.38 3.08
C THR A 34 -21.20 30.01 3.01
N VAL A 35 -21.75 28.98 3.67
CA VAL A 35 -21.51 27.61 3.23
C VAL A 35 -22.24 27.47 1.89
N ARG A 36 -21.52 27.70 0.78
CA ARG A 36 -21.99 27.28 -0.55
C ARG A 36 -22.43 25.83 -0.39
N ALA A 37 -23.68 25.55 -0.73
CA ALA A 37 -24.17 24.19 -0.86
C ALA A 37 -23.10 23.40 -1.61
N VAL A 38 -22.50 22.41 -0.93
CA VAL A 38 -21.48 21.54 -1.52
C VAL A 38 -22.16 20.86 -2.68
N GLN A 39 -21.76 21.24 -3.88
CA GLN A 39 -22.30 20.67 -5.11
C GLN A 39 -21.97 19.18 -5.07
N ALA A 40 -23.00 18.32 -5.04
CA ALA A 40 -22.82 16.88 -5.05
C ALA A 40 -21.94 16.52 -6.26
N SER A 41 -20.87 15.74 -6.03
CA SER A 41 -20.01 15.28 -7.13
C SER A 41 -20.87 14.58 -8.17
N GLN A 42 -20.60 14.87 -9.45
CA GLN A 42 -21.26 14.17 -10.55
C GLN A 42 -20.89 12.68 -10.57
N TYR A 43 -19.79 12.27 -9.92
CA TYR A 43 -19.18 10.94 -10.05
C TYR A 43 -19.38 10.02 -8.85
N VAL A 44 -20.40 10.25 -8.00
CA VAL A 44 -20.76 9.32 -6.91
C VAL A 44 -19.59 9.17 -5.90
N SER A 45 -19.72 8.33 -4.88
CA SER A 45 -18.66 7.93 -3.92
C SER A 45 -17.47 7.11 -4.48
N LEU A 46 -17.19 7.22 -5.79
CA LEU A 46 -16.15 6.44 -6.47
C LEU A 46 -14.73 6.86 -6.07
N TRP A 47 -13.92 5.89 -5.67
CA TRP A 47 -12.52 6.05 -5.30
C TRP A 47 -11.71 4.76 -5.51
N PRO A 48 -10.59 4.77 -6.27
CA PRO A 48 -10.19 5.81 -7.23
C PRO A 48 -11.26 6.08 -8.30
N LEU A 49 -11.26 7.29 -8.87
CA LEU A 49 -12.12 7.65 -9.99
C LEU A 49 -11.74 6.88 -11.28
N PRO A 50 -12.67 6.13 -11.90
CA PRO A 50 -12.37 5.39 -13.14
C PRO A 50 -11.99 6.29 -14.32
N GLN A 51 -11.22 5.73 -15.27
CA GLN A 51 -10.78 6.44 -16.49
C GLN A 51 -11.94 7.05 -17.29
N LYS A 52 -13.06 6.32 -17.43
CA LYS A 52 -14.27 6.79 -18.11
C LYS A 52 -15.50 6.34 -17.35
N VAL A 53 -16.36 7.29 -16.99
CA VAL A 53 -17.64 7.06 -16.34
C VAL A 53 -18.74 7.74 -17.14
N LYS A 54 -19.79 6.99 -17.48
CA LYS A 54 -21.03 7.52 -18.05
C LYS A 54 -22.19 7.11 -17.17
N ILE A 55 -22.90 8.10 -16.63
CA ILE A 55 -24.07 7.92 -15.76
C ILE A 55 -25.31 8.32 -16.53
N LEU A 56 -26.37 7.51 -16.43
CA LEU A 56 -27.69 7.76 -16.98
C LEU A 56 -28.70 7.90 -15.83
N ASP A 57 -29.68 8.77 -15.99
CA ASP A 57 -30.72 9.07 -15.00
C ASP A 57 -31.79 7.96 -14.92
N LEU A 58 -31.42 6.77 -14.49
CA LEU A 58 -32.31 5.60 -14.39
C LEU A 58 -32.08 4.87 -13.07
N SER A 59 -33.00 4.98 -12.10
CA SER A 59 -32.85 4.38 -10.76
C SER A 59 -33.27 2.90 -10.68
N PHE A 60 -32.44 2.02 -10.13
CA PHE A 60 -32.77 0.60 -9.89
C PHE A 60 -32.74 0.17 -8.42
N LYS A 61 -33.26 -1.03 -8.15
CA LYS A 61 -33.23 -1.68 -6.82
C LYS A 61 -32.50 -3.01 -6.84
N LEU A 62 -31.84 -3.32 -5.72
CA LEU A 62 -31.27 -4.64 -5.42
C LEU A 62 -32.03 -5.26 -4.23
N THR A 63 -32.72 -6.37 -4.47
CA THR A 63 -33.50 -7.11 -3.43
C THR A 63 -33.07 -8.57 -3.35
N SER A 64 -32.95 -9.26 -4.47
CA SER A 64 -32.43 -10.63 -4.59
C SER A 64 -31.31 -10.66 -5.61
N PHE A 65 -30.10 -10.34 -5.14
CA PHE A 65 -28.93 -10.14 -5.99
C PHE A 65 -27.91 -11.27 -5.84
N ASN A 66 -27.39 -11.78 -6.96
CA ASN A 66 -26.31 -12.76 -6.98
C ASN A 66 -25.14 -12.26 -7.85
N ILE A 67 -23.92 -12.63 -7.48
CA ILE A 67 -22.74 -12.48 -8.35
C ILE A 67 -22.45 -13.85 -8.94
N VAL A 68 -22.40 -13.95 -10.27
CA VAL A 68 -22.28 -15.22 -10.99
C VAL A 68 -21.27 -15.09 -12.13
N ASP A 69 -20.68 -16.20 -12.54
CA ASP A 69 -19.86 -16.26 -13.75
C ASP A 69 -20.76 -16.20 -14.99
N ALA A 70 -20.36 -15.42 -15.99
CA ALA A 70 -21.01 -15.41 -17.30
C ALA A 70 -20.78 -16.76 -18.02
N LYS A 71 -21.74 -17.18 -18.85
CA LYS A 71 -21.68 -18.50 -19.52
C LYS A 71 -20.47 -18.65 -20.45
N GLU A 72 -20.05 -17.57 -21.07
CA GLU A 72 -18.93 -17.49 -22.01
C GLU A 72 -17.59 -17.15 -21.32
N SER A 73 -17.56 -17.12 -19.98
CA SER A 73 -16.35 -16.81 -19.22
C SER A 73 -15.36 -17.98 -19.24
N SER A 74 -14.07 -17.67 -19.43
CA SER A 74 -12.98 -18.65 -19.32
C SER A 74 -12.71 -19.08 -17.88
N ALA A 75 -13.12 -18.26 -16.91
CA ALA A 75 -13.14 -18.60 -15.50
C ALA A 75 -14.56 -18.99 -15.07
N GLY A 76 -14.68 -20.03 -14.25
CA GLY A 76 -15.95 -20.50 -13.72
C GLY A 76 -15.83 -20.94 -12.26
N SER A 77 -16.66 -21.90 -11.86
CA SER A 77 -16.76 -22.38 -10.47
C SER A 77 -15.46 -23.00 -9.91
N SER A 78 -14.53 -23.40 -10.76
CA SER A 78 -13.21 -23.90 -10.35
C SER A 78 -12.24 -22.78 -9.93
N CYS A 79 -12.52 -21.52 -10.30
CA CYS A 79 -11.65 -20.38 -9.98
C CYS A 79 -11.90 -19.89 -8.55
N SER A 80 -11.17 -20.48 -7.58
CA SER A 80 -11.32 -20.17 -6.14
C SER A 80 -11.17 -18.67 -5.83
N LEU A 81 -10.25 -17.98 -6.53
CA LEU A 81 -10.02 -16.54 -6.39
C LEU A 81 -11.30 -15.73 -6.63
N LEU A 82 -12.02 -16.00 -7.71
CA LEU A 82 -13.26 -15.28 -8.04
C LEU A 82 -14.41 -15.68 -7.11
N GLN A 83 -14.54 -16.97 -6.79
CA GLN A 83 -15.60 -17.42 -5.87
C GLN A 83 -15.44 -16.80 -4.46
N ASP A 84 -14.20 -16.69 -3.98
CA ASP A 84 -13.89 -15.99 -2.73
C ASP A 84 -14.18 -14.49 -2.82
N ALA A 85 -13.88 -13.87 -3.96
CA ALA A 85 -14.20 -12.47 -4.22
C ALA A 85 -15.72 -12.22 -4.22
N TYR A 86 -16.51 -13.06 -4.88
CA TYR A 86 -17.97 -12.92 -4.94
C TYR A 86 -18.58 -12.95 -3.55
N ARG A 87 -18.19 -13.92 -2.72
CA ARG A 87 -18.64 -14.03 -1.33
C ARG A 87 -18.23 -12.81 -0.50
N ARG A 88 -16.99 -12.35 -0.64
CA ARG A 88 -16.47 -11.19 0.10
C ARG A 88 -17.22 -9.91 -0.26
N TYR A 89 -17.37 -9.62 -1.56
CA TYR A 89 -18.07 -8.43 -2.03
C TYR A 89 -19.56 -8.44 -1.71
N TYR A 90 -20.20 -9.61 -1.76
CA TYR A 90 -21.56 -9.75 -1.29
C TYR A 90 -21.70 -9.34 0.19
N GLU A 91 -20.76 -9.76 1.04
CA GLU A 91 -20.76 -9.37 2.47
C GLU A 91 -20.48 -7.88 2.68
N TYR A 92 -19.62 -7.24 1.87
CA TYR A 92 -19.42 -5.78 1.93
C TYR A 92 -20.69 -5.00 1.59
N MET A 93 -21.41 -5.45 0.56
CA MET A 93 -22.62 -4.78 0.09
C MET A 93 -23.82 -5.00 1.02
N PHE A 94 -24.00 -6.22 1.55
CA PHE A 94 -25.25 -6.60 2.23
C PHE A 94 -25.09 -7.11 3.67
N GLY A 95 -23.85 -7.32 4.16
CA GLY A 95 -23.58 -7.89 5.47
C GLY A 95 -24.08 -7.04 6.64
N ILE A 96 -24.01 -5.72 6.53
CA ILE A 96 -24.51 -4.78 7.55
C ILE A 96 -26.05 -4.75 7.59
N ALA A 97 -26.70 -4.74 6.42
CA ALA A 97 -28.17 -4.76 6.31
C ALA A 97 -28.78 -6.05 6.90
N LYS A 98 -28.11 -7.20 6.74
CA LYS A 98 -28.51 -8.47 7.38
C LYS A 98 -28.44 -8.40 8.92
N ARG A 99 -27.47 -7.65 9.48
CA ARG A 99 -27.28 -7.53 10.94
C ARG A 99 -28.24 -6.54 11.61
N GLN A 100 -28.72 -5.52 10.90
CA GLN A 100 -29.58 -4.47 11.45
C GLN A 100 -31.10 -4.77 11.31
N GLY A 101 -31.48 -5.90 10.71
CA GLY A 101 -32.87 -6.25 10.45
C GLY A 101 -33.49 -5.43 9.31
N PRO A 102 -34.66 -5.84 8.78
CA PRO A 102 -35.22 -5.23 7.58
C PRO A 102 -35.66 -3.78 7.86
N ARG A 103 -34.92 -2.81 7.30
CA ARG A 103 -35.45 -1.45 7.12
C ARG A 103 -36.58 -1.54 6.09
N LYS A 104 -37.80 -1.17 6.50
CA LYS A 104 -38.96 -1.05 5.60
C LYS A 104 -38.71 0.06 4.59
N SER A 105 -38.09 -0.27 3.45
CA SER A 105 -38.10 0.60 2.26
C SER A 105 -39.49 0.55 1.62
N ARG A 106 -40.30 1.58 1.88
CA ARG A 106 -41.57 1.85 1.19
C ARG A 106 -41.31 2.58 -0.13
N LEU A 107 -40.58 1.95 -1.04
CA LEU A 107 -40.49 2.45 -2.41
C LEU A 107 -41.12 1.41 -3.33
N THR A 108 -41.94 1.83 -4.27
CA THR A 108 -42.50 0.99 -5.35
C THR A 108 -41.86 1.48 -6.64
N GLY A 109 -40.93 0.70 -7.20
CA GLY A 109 -40.26 0.97 -8.47
C GLY A 109 -40.33 -0.29 -9.35
N PRO A 110 -40.48 -0.18 -10.68
CA PRO A 110 -40.93 -1.28 -11.54
C PRO A 110 -39.83 -2.25 -12.01
N SER A 111 -38.56 -2.07 -11.65
CA SER A 111 -37.47 -2.84 -12.25
C SER A 111 -36.36 -3.19 -11.25
N GLU A 112 -35.96 -4.45 -11.25
CA GLU A 112 -35.01 -5.04 -10.29
C GLU A 112 -33.74 -5.51 -11.01
N LEU A 113 -32.58 -5.20 -10.43
CA LEU A 113 -31.29 -5.74 -10.84
C LEU A 113 -31.05 -7.05 -10.08
N THR A 114 -31.06 -8.18 -10.78
CA THR A 114 -31.04 -9.50 -10.13
C THR A 114 -29.65 -10.11 -10.04
N GLU A 115 -28.75 -9.78 -10.96
CA GLU A 115 -27.45 -10.44 -11.06
C GLU A 115 -26.35 -9.49 -11.53
N LEU A 116 -25.12 -9.75 -11.09
CA LEU A 116 -23.89 -9.30 -11.72
C LEU A 116 -23.19 -10.49 -12.35
N GLN A 117 -23.07 -10.45 -13.68
CA GLN A 117 -22.40 -11.48 -14.47
C GLN A 117 -20.96 -11.06 -14.72
N VAL A 118 -20.01 -11.85 -14.22
CA VAL A 118 -18.57 -11.62 -14.39
C VAL A 118 -18.06 -12.44 -15.56
N TRP A 119 -17.47 -11.76 -16.54
CA TRP A 119 -17.00 -12.35 -17.79
C TRP A 119 -15.49 -12.14 -17.96
N ILE A 120 -14.71 -13.22 -17.77
CA ILE A 120 -13.29 -13.26 -18.14
C ILE A 120 -13.17 -13.65 -19.62
N THR A 121 -12.53 -12.77 -20.40
CA THR A 121 -12.54 -12.86 -21.86
C THR A 121 -11.29 -13.49 -22.46
N SER A 122 -10.15 -13.44 -21.76
CA SER A 122 -8.95 -14.14 -22.19
C SER A 122 -9.09 -15.64 -21.97
N PRO A 123 -8.64 -16.51 -22.91
CA PRO A 123 -8.60 -17.95 -22.70
C PRO A 123 -7.79 -18.37 -21.47
N ASP A 124 -6.69 -17.66 -21.21
CA ASP A 124 -5.92 -17.79 -19.98
C ASP A 124 -6.43 -16.75 -18.98
N SER A 125 -7.13 -17.20 -17.95
CA SER A 125 -7.70 -16.34 -16.91
C SER A 125 -6.67 -15.86 -15.88
N GLU A 126 -5.53 -16.56 -15.75
CA GLU A 126 -4.54 -16.38 -14.68
C GLU A 126 -5.06 -16.66 -13.25
N CYS A 127 -6.18 -17.37 -13.09
CA CYS A 127 -6.82 -17.57 -11.78
C CYS A 127 -5.92 -18.29 -10.75
N ASP A 128 -5.13 -19.27 -11.18
CA ASP A 128 -4.21 -20.03 -10.33
C ASP A 128 -2.80 -19.41 -10.26
N GLY A 129 -2.59 -18.31 -10.97
CA GLY A 129 -1.31 -17.59 -11.04
C GLY A 129 -1.14 -16.56 -9.92
N TYR A 130 0.03 -15.93 -9.93
CA TYR A 130 0.33 -14.73 -9.14
C TYR A 130 0.28 -13.49 -10.04
N PRO A 131 -0.20 -12.35 -9.53
CA PRO A 131 -0.15 -11.09 -10.26
C PRO A 131 1.31 -10.68 -10.51
N SER A 132 1.53 -9.91 -11.58
CA SER A 132 2.84 -9.40 -11.98
C SER A 132 2.72 -7.94 -12.41
N VAL A 133 3.86 -7.28 -12.65
CA VAL A 133 3.85 -5.89 -13.17
C VAL A 133 3.22 -5.76 -14.56
N THR A 134 3.06 -6.87 -15.29
CA THR A 134 2.42 -6.92 -16.62
C THR A 134 0.99 -7.46 -16.58
N SER A 135 0.45 -7.75 -15.41
CA SER A 135 -0.92 -8.26 -15.27
C SER A 135 -1.94 -7.24 -15.77
N ASP A 136 -2.91 -7.70 -16.57
CA ASP A 136 -3.97 -6.84 -17.09
C ASP A 136 -5.05 -6.60 -16.03
N GLU A 137 -5.14 -5.34 -15.61
CA GLU A 137 -6.05 -4.86 -14.57
C GLU A 137 -7.25 -4.08 -15.14
N SER A 138 -7.42 -4.07 -16.47
CA SER A 138 -8.51 -3.37 -17.14
C SER A 138 -9.84 -4.09 -17.02
N TYR A 139 -10.93 -3.32 -17.00
CA TYR A 139 -12.28 -3.87 -16.99
C TYR A 139 -13.31 -2.89 -17.59
N GLU A 140 -14.45 -3.45 -17.99
CA GLU A 140 -15.64 -2.73 -18.40
C GLU A 140 -16.80 -3.16 -17.50
N LEU A 141 -17.50 -2.20 -16.89
CA LEU A 141 -18.66 -2.44 -16.05
C LEU A 141 -19.87 -1.75 -16.66
N SER A 142 -20.90 -2.53 -16.97
CA SER A 142 -22.20 -2.05 -17.45
C SER A 142 -23.27 -2.45 -16.46
N VAL A 143 -23.86 -1.46 -15.79
CA VAL A 143 -24.98 -1.65 -14.86
C VAL A 143 -26.25 -1.23 -15.59
N ASP A 144 -27.00 -2.23 -16.06
CA ASP A 144 -28.29 -2.05 -16.74
C ASP A 144 -29.24 -3.18 -16.33
N LEU A 145 -30.50 -3.10 -16.74
CA LEU A 145 -31.51 -4.11 -16.47
C LEU A 145 -31.54 -5.21 -17.53
N PRO A 146 -31.85 -6.46 -17.16
CA PRO A 146 -32.12 -6.94 -15.80
C PRO A 146 -30.86 -7.37 -15.02
N TYR A 147 -29.69 -7.36 -15.66
CA TYR A 147 -28.42 -7.79 -15.06
C TYR A 147 -27.27 -6.83 -15.39
N ALA A 148 -26.36 -6.68 -14.43
CA ALA A 148 -25.10 -5.98 -14.63
C ALA A 148 -24.07 -6.94 -15.24
N VAL A 149 -23.15 -6.41 -16.03
CA VAL A 149 -22.07 -7.17 -16.65
C VAL A 149 -20.74 -6.53 -16.30
N LEU A 150 -19.85 -7.31 -15.71
CA LEU A 150 -18.45 -6.96 -15.48
C LEU A 150 -17.58 -7.80 -16.40
N LYS A 151 -16.97 -7.17 -17.40
CA LYS A 151 -16.10 -7.80 -18.38
C LYS A 151 -14.66 -7.43 -18.13
N ALA A 152 -13.76 -8.41 -18.09
CA ALA A 152 -12.32 -8.17 -17.92
C ALA A 152 -11.50 -9.13 -18.79
N PRO A 153 -10.30 -8.75 -19.26
CA PRO A 153 -9.37 -9.68 -19.89
C PRO A 153 -8.92 -10.78 -18.94
N LYS A 154 -8.55 -10.43 -17.70
CA LYS A 154 -7.98 -11.33 -16.70
C LYS A 154 -8.72 -11.22 -15.37
N VAL A 155 -8.49 -12.15 -14.44
CA VAL A 155 -9.11 -12.13 -13.11
C VAL A 155 -8.79 -10.86 -12.31
N TRP A 156 -7.64 -10.22 -12.54
CA TRP A 156 -7.20 -9.03 -11.83
C TRP A 156 -8.09 -7.82 -12.10
N GLY A 157 -8.44 -7.57 -13.36
CA GLY A 157 -9.41 -6.54 -13.73
C GLY A 157 -10.81 -6.79 -13.14
N ALA A 158 -11.22 -8.07 -13.06
CA ALA A 158 -12.50 -8.41 -12.43
C ALA A 158 -12.51 -8.10 -10.92
N LEU A 159 -11.40 -8.31 -10.19
CA LEU A 159 -11.31 -7.90 -8.78
C LEU A 159 -11.51 -6.38 -8.62
N HIS A 160 -10.88 -5.57 -9.48
CA HIS A 160 -11.03 -4.10 -9.46
C HIS A 160 -12.44 -3.65 -9.85
N GLY A 161 -13.06 -4.32 -10.81
CA GLY A 161 -14.44 -4.05 -11.20
C GLY A 161 -15.47 -4.42 -10.14
N LEU A 162 -15.24 -5.50 -9.39
CA LEU A 162 -16.05 -5.86 -8.22
C LEU A 162 -15.94 -4.80 -7.12
N GLU A 163 -14.73 -4.29 -6.87
CA GLU A 163 -14.54 -3.15 -5.96
C GLU A 163 -15.40 -1.98 -6.42
N THR A 164 -15.25 -1.52 -7.66
CA THR A 164 -16.01 -0.40 -8.23
C THR A 164 -17.51 -0.62 -8.14
N PHE A 165 -18.00 -1.82 -8.49
CA PHE A 165 -19.43 -2.15 -8.37
C PHE A 165 -19.92 -2.01 -6.93
N SER A 166 -19.14 -2.47 -5.93
CA SER A 166 -19.52 -2.33 -4.52
C SER A 166 -19.63 -0.87 -4.05
N GLN A 167 -18.87 0.05 -4.65
CA GLN A 167 -18.93 1.48 -4.32
C GLN A 167 -20.20 2.13 -4.85
N LEU A 168 -20.68 1.66 -6.01
CA LEU A 168 -21.96 2.09 -6.55
C LEU A 168 -23.11 1.67 -5.63
N VAL A 169 -22.92 0.65 -4.77
CA VAL A 169 -24.00 0.05 -3.99
C VAL A 169 -24.59 0.90 -2.86
N TYR A 170 -23.88 1.94 -2.44
CA TYR A 170 -24.24 2.67 -1.24
C TYR A 170 -25.18 3.87 -1.43
N GLU A 171 -25.59 4.18 -2.67
CA GLU A 171 -26.47 5.30 -2.97
C GLU A 171 -27.88 4.80 -3.34
N ASP A 172 -28.91 5.22 -2.60
CA ASP A 172 -30.30 4.76 -2.69
C ASP A 172 -30.99 5.03 -4.06
N GLN A 173 -30.24 5.48 -5.07
CA GLN A 173 -30.70 5.79 -6.43
C GLN A 173 -29.60 5.43 -7.45
N TYR A 174 -29.56 4.18 -7.90
CA TYR A 174 -28.59 3.74 -8.91
C TYR A 174 -29.01 4.17 -10.29
N GLY A 175 -28.31 5.14 -10.90
CA GLY A 175 -28.34 5.35 -12.35
C GLY A 175 -27.90 4.10 -13.13
N ALA A 176 -28.32 3.93 -14.38
CA ALA A 176 -27.60 3.04 -15.30
C ALA A 176 -26.20 3.62 -15.54
N VAL A 177 -25.16 2.78 -15.39
CA VAL A 177 -23.77 3.23 -15.40
C VAL A 177 -22.97 2.38 -16.36
N SER A 178 -22.17 3.05 -17.20
CA SER A 178 -21.16 2.41 -18.04
C SER A 178 -19.78 2.96 -17.68
N ILE A 179 -18.90 2.07 -17.25
CA ILE A 179 -17.52 2.35 -16.83
C ILE A 179 -16.57 1.55 -17.71
N SER A 180 -15.50 2.20 -18.16
CA SER A 180 -14.33 1.56 -18.78
C SER A 180 -13.12 2.09 -18.03
N ASP A 181 -12.34 1.18 -17.45
CA ASP A 181 -11.34 1.53 -16.46
C ASP A 181 -10.08 0.68 -16.58
N PHE A 182 -8.96 1.29 -16.21
CA PHE A 182 -7.63 0.68 -16.19
C PHE A 182 -6.69 1.58 -15.38
N PRO A 183 -5.63 1.03 -14.75
CA PRO A 183 -4.70 1.85 -14.00
C PRO A 183 -3.80 2.68 -14.92
N ARG A 184 -3.50 3.91 -14.52
CA ARG A 184 -2.48 4.76 -15.17
C ARG A 184 -1.07 4.18 -15.01
N PHE A 185 -0.77 3.60 -13.85
CA PHE A 185 0.53 3.00 -13.54
C PHE A 185 0.38 1.56 -13.05
N ALA A 186 1.26 0.67 -13.50
CA ALA A 186 1.18 -0.75 -13.20
C ALA A 186 1.70 -1.12 -11.79
N HIS A 187 2.58 -0.30 -11.20
CA HIS A 187 3.13 -0.55 -9.87
C HIS A 187 2.57 0.46 -8.85
N ARG A 188 1.70 -0.01 -7.96
CA ARG A 188 1.03 0.83 -6.97
C ARG A 188 1.24 0.20 -5.61
N GLY A 189 2.22 0.73 -4.89
CA GLY A 189 2.73 0.10 -3.67
C GLY A 189 2.35 0.77 -2.36
N ILE A 190 2.29 -0.05 -1.31
CA ILE A 190 2.38 0.38 0.09
C ILE A 190 3.58 -0.31 0.72
N LEU A 191 4.51 0.48 1.27
CA LEU A 191 5.59 -0.04 2.10
C LEU A 191 5.14 -0.07 3.55
N LEU A 192 5.21 -1.25 4.19
CA LEU A 192 5.14 -1.40 5.64
C LEU A 192 6.47 -1.92 6.19
N ASP A 193 6.97 -1.21 7.20
CA ASP A 193 8.13 -1.59 7.99
C ASP A 193 7.68 -2.42 9.20
N SER A 194 8.09 -3.69 9.21
CA SER A 194 7.84 -4.61 10.33
C SER A 194 9.07 -4.90 11.18
N SER A 195 10.15 -4.14 10.99
CA SER A 195 11.39 -4.30 11.74
C SER A 195 11.46 -3.32 12.90
N ARG A 196 11.23 -2.02 12.65
CA ARG A 196 11.31 -0.98 13.68
C ARG A 196 10.27 -1.20 14.77
N HIS A 197 9.10 -1.71 14.39
CA HIS A 197 8.16 -2.38 15.28
C HIS A 197 7.57 -3.60 14.56
N PHE A 198 7.40 -4.69 15.29
CA PHE A 198 6.76 -5.88 14.75
C PHE A 198 5.26 -5.64 14.53
N LEU A 199 4.75 -6.05 13.37
CA LEU A 199 3.34 -5.95 13.03
C LEU A 199 2.67 -7.32 13.15
N PRO A 200 1.66 -7.50 14.03
CA PRO A 200 0.91 -8.76 14.08
C PRO A 200 0.28 -9.10 12.73
N LEU A 201 0.23 -10.39 12.38
CA LEU A 201 -0.29 -10.85 11.08
C LEU A 201 -1.67 -10.27 10.75
N LYS A 202 -2.58 -10.20 11.72
CA LYS A 202 -3.91 -9.61 11.56
C LYS A 202 -3.89 -8.17 11.03
N VAL A 203 -2.88 -7.37 11.39
CA VAL A 203 -2.74 -5.97 10.97
C VAL A 203 -2.30 -5.91 9.51
N ILE A 204 -1.35 -6.78 9.12
CA ILE A 204 -0.89 -6.90 7.73
C ILE A 204 -2.06 -7.34 6.84
N LEU A 205 -2.82 -8.36 7.23
CA LEU A 205 -3.97 -8.84 6.46
C LEU A 205 -5.08 -7.78 6.35
N ALA A 206 -5.37 -7.05 7.43
CA ALA A 206 -6.31 -5.93 7.39
C ALA A 206 -5.84 -4.79 6.47
N ASN A 207 -4.53 -4.54 6.41
CA ASN A 207 -3.96 -3.58 5.47
C ASN A 207 -4.13 -4.05 4.02
N LEU A 208 -3.84 -5.32 3.71
CA LEU A 208 -4.04 -5.89 2.37
C LEU A 208 -5.51 -5.80 1.92
N GLU A 209 -6.46 -5.94 2.85
CA GLU A 209 -7.87 -5.70 2.57
C GLU A 209 -8.13 -4.25 2.15
N THR A 210 -7.60 -3.29 2.92
CA THR A 210 -7.80 -1.86 2.66
C THR A 210 -7.07 -1.42 1.38
N MET A 211 -5.93 -2.04 1.06
CA MET A 211 -5.23 -1.87 -0.21
C MET A 211 -6.10 -2.27 -1.39
N ALA A 212 -6.81 -3.40 -1.31
CA ALA A 212 -7.73 -3.87 -2.35
C ALA A 212 -8.88 -2.87 -2.56
N MET A 213 -9.47 -2.34 -1.48
CA MET A 213 -10.50 -1.28 -1.54
C MET A 213 -10.02 -0.01 -2.26
N ASN A 214 -8.71 0.22 -2.25
CA ASN A 214 -8.05 1.39 -2.87
C ASN A 214 -7.34 1.04 -4.20
N LYS A 215 -7.49 -0.19 -4.71
CA LYS A 215 -6.85 -0.69 -5.94
C LYS A 215 -5.30 -0.59 -5.95
N PHE A 216 -4.66 -0.60 -4.77
CA PHE A 216 -3.22 -0.89 -4.67
C PHE A 216 -2.95 -2.35 -5.02
N ASN A 217 -1.82 -2.63 -5.66
CA ASN A 217 -1.49 -3.97 -6.14
C ASN A 217 -0.09 -4.45 -5.75
N VAL A 218 0.67 -3.67 -4.96
CA VAL A 218 1.98 -4.08 -4.44
C VAL A 218 2.02 -3.85 -2.93
N PHE A 219 2.28 -4.91 -2.19
CA PHE A 219 2.68 -4.85 -0.80
C PHE A 219 4.20 -4.96 -0.74
N HIS A 220 4.85 -3.83 -0.53
CA HIS A 220 6.29 -3.76 -0.30
C HIS A 220 6.54 -4.05 1.19
N TRP A 221 7.07 -5.23 1.46
CA TRP A 221 7.29 -5.69 2.83
C TRP A 221 8.74 -5.47 3.23
N HIS A 222 8.99 -4.33 3.88
CA HIS A 222 10.25 -4.06 4.57
C HIS A 222 10.29 -4.86 5.86
N ILE A 223 10.80 -6.10 5.74
CA ILE A 223 10.57 -7.14 6.75
C ILE A 223 11.61 -7.13 7.88
N VAL A 224 12.84 -6.68 7.60
CA VAL A 224 13.98 -6.65 8.53
C VAL A 224 14.76 -5.34 8.39
N ASP A 225 15.40 -4.88 9.46
CA ASP A 225 16.24 -3.67 9.52
C ASP A 225 17.17 -3.78 10.75
N ASP A 226 17.82 -2.71 11.19
CA ASP A 226 18.73 -2.64 12.33
C ASP A 226 18.11 -3.17 13.63
N GLN A 227 16.86 -2.81 13.90
CA GLN A 227 16.24 -3.00 15.20
C GLN A 227 15.80 -4.44 15.42
N SER A 228 15.25 -5.12 14.40
CA SER A 228 14.83 -6.51 14.53
C SER A 228 14.88 -7.33 13.25
N PHE A 229 15.02 -8.65 13.42
CA PHE A 229 14.98 -9.65 12.35
C PHE A 229 13.80 -10.62 12.58
N PRO A 230 12.55 -10.24 12.28
CA PRO A 230 11.39 -11.09 12.53
C PRO A 230 11.22 -12.22 11.50
N TYR A 231 11.83 -12.17 10.32
CA TYR A 231 11.70 -13.21 9.30
C TYR A 231 12.36 -14.54 9.74
N LEU A 232 11.58 -15.63 9.85
CA LEU A 232 12.15 -16.95 10.16
C LEU A 232 12.70 -17.63 8.91
N SER A 233 14.01 -17.47 8.69
CA SER A 233 14.72 -18.21 7.65
C SER A 233 14.85 -19.69 8.01
N ARG A 234 14.66 -20.58 7.04
CA ARG A 234 14.85 -22.04 7.22
C ARG A 234 16.33 -22.41 7.13
N THR A 235 17.05 -21.76 6.23
CA THR A 235 18.49 -21.92 6.00
C THR A 235 19.31 -21.30 7.13
N PHE A 236 18.87 -20.16 7.67
CA PHE A 236 19.54 -19.47 8.77
C PHE A 236 18.61 -19.17 9.96
N PRO A 237 18.17 -20.19 10.73
CA PRO A 237 17.24 -19.99 11.84
C PRO A 237 17.75 -19.07 12.94
N GLN A 238 19.07 -18.94 13.07
CA GLN A 238 19.72 -18.10 14.08
C GLN A 238 19.44 -16.60 13.87
N LEU A 239 19.14 -16.16 12.64
CA LEU A 239 18.83 -14.77 12.33
C LEU A 239 17.63 -14.28 13.14
N SER A 240 16.50 -14.98 13.11
CA SER A 240 15.34 -14.57 13.91
C SER A 240 15.44 -14.99 15.38
N GLN A 241 16.07 -16.12 15.69
CA GLN A 241 16.25 -16.58 17.09
C GLN A 241 17.03 -15.56 17.94
N GLN A 242 17.97 -14.84 17.33
CA GLN A 242 18.82 -13.87 18.03
C GLN A 242 18.57 -12.42 17.59
N GLY A 243 17.97 -12.21 16.41
CA GLY A 243 17.70 -10.90 15.81
C GLY A 243 16.30 -10.36 16.05
N ALA A 244 15.28 -11.20 16.28
CA ALA A 244 13.93 -10.73 16.55
C ALA A 244 13.80 -10.09 17.94
N TYR A 245 12.78 -9.24 18.13
CA TYR A 245 12.46 -8.71 19.47
C TYR A 245 12.14 -9.81 20.49
N HIS A 246 11.50 -10.89 20.04
CA HIS A 246 11.29 -12.08 20.84
C HIS A 246 11.23 -13.31 19.93
N PRO A 247 11.98 -14.39 20.24
CA PRO A 247 12.22 -15.52 19.33
C PRO A 247 10.97 -16.35 18.97
N TYR A 248 9.83 -16.11 19.62
CA TYR A 248 8.59 -16.88 19.39
C TYR A 248 7.35 -16.04 19.08
N THR A 249 7.29 -14.79 19.56
CA THR A 249 6.06 -13.98 19.51
C THR A 249 6.14 -12.84 18.50
N HIS A 250 7.36 -12.43 18.14
CA HIS A 250 7.64 -11.34 17.20
C HIS A 250 8.44 -11.89 16.02
N VAL A 251 7.96 -12.98 15.45
CA VAL A 251 8.57 -13.71 14.34
C VAL A 251 7.49 -14.06 13.32
N TYR A 252 7.82 -13.90 12.04
CA TYR A 252 7.01 -14.39 10.92
C TYR A 252 7.49 -15.77 10.52
N THR A 253 6.67 -16.78 10.78
CA THR A 253 6.95 -18.16 10.39
C THR A 253 6.76 -18.35 8.89
N PRO A 254 7.29 -19.45 8.29
CA PRO A 254 6.99 -19.77 6.90
C PRO A 254 5.48 -19.91 6.59
N ALA A 255 4.67 -20.28 7.58
CA ALA A 255 3.23 -20.34 7.44
C ALA A 255 2.61 -18.93 7.39
N ASP A 256 3.09 -18.00 8.23
CA ASP A 256 2.63 -16.61 8.22
C ASP A 256 2.97 -15.92 6.89
N VAL A 257 4.21 -16.07 6.41
CA VAL A 257 4.64 -15.50 5.13
C VAL A 257 3.80 -16.06 3.98
N LYS A 258 3.57 -17.38 3.95
CA LYS A 258 2.69 -18.01 2.95
C LYS A 258 1.25 -17.48 3.03
N MET A 259 0.75 -17.24 4.24
CA MET A 259 -0.59 -16.68 4.44
C MET A 259 -0.69 -15.25 3.88
N VAL A 260 0.30 -14.40 4.13
CA VAL A 260 0.35 -13.03 3.57
C VAL A 260 0.38 -13.07 2.04
N ILE A 261 1.23 -13.92 1.46
CA ILE A 261 1.36 -14.08 0.01
C ILE A 261 0.04 -14.53 -0.61
N GLU A 262 -0.60 -15.58 -0.08
CA GLU A 262 -1.87 -16.07 -0.64
C GLU A 262 -3.02 -15.07 -0.42
N PHE A 263 -3.07 -14.41 0.74
CA PHE A 263 -4.09 -13.40 1.02
C PHE A 263 -3.96 -12.18 0.10
N GLY A 264 -2.73 -11.79 -0.23
CA GLY A 264 -2.42 -10.79 -1.25
C GLY A 264 -2.84 -11.26 -2.65
N ARG A 265 -2.47 -12.48 -3.04
CA ARG A 265 -2.82 -13.08 -4.35
C ARG A 265 -4.33 -13.09 -4.60
N LEU A 266 -5.13 -13.49 -3.60
CA LEU A 266 -6.60 -13.50 -3.68
C LEU A 266 -7.23 -12.10 -3.83
N ARG A 267 -6.43 -11.04 -3.68
CA ARG A 267 -6.80 -9.63 -3.88
C ARG A 267 -6.05 -8.97 -5.03
N GLY A 268 -5.29 -9.73 -5.82
CA GLY A 268 -4.48 -9.18 -6.91
C GLY A 268 -3.31 -8.33 -6.41
N ILE A 269 -2.84 -8.55 -5.19
CA ILE A 269 -1.72 -7.83 -4.58
C ILE A 269 -0.47 -8.70 -4.61
N ARG A 270 0.59 -8.17 -5.24
CA ARG A 270 1.94 -8.71 -5.24
C ARG A 270 2.59 -8.48 -3.88
N VAL A 271 3.39 -9.44 -3.39
CA VAL A 271 4.17 -9.27 -2.17
C VAL A 271 5.65 -9.19 -2.56
N VAL A 272 6.21 -7.99 -2.49
CA VAL A 272 7.61 -7.71 -2.83
C VAL A 272 8.39 -7.62 -1.52
N PRO A 273 9.25 -8.60 -1.20
CA PRO A 273 10.05 -8.55 0.02
C PRO A 273 11.21 -7.57 -0.15
N GLU A 274 11.55 -6.88 0.95
CA GLU A 274 12.79 -6.13 1.07
C GLU A 274 13.67 -6.70 2.16
N PHE A 275 14.91 -7.00 1.77
CA PHE A 275 15.98 -7.41 2.67
C PHE A 275 17.16 -6.46 2.45
N ASP A 276 17.09 -5.30 3.10
CA ASP A 276 18.02 -4.20 2.89
C ASP A 276 19.44 -4.56 3.33
N THR A 277 20.39 -4.30 2.43
CA THR A 277 21.83 -4.48 2.63
C THR A 277 22.60 -3.48 1.76
N PRO A 278 23.81 -3.03 2.15
CA PRO A 278 24.60 -3.43 3.32
C PRO A 278 24.32 -2.58 4.58
N GLY A 279 23.60 -1.47 4.45
CA GLY A 279 23.07 -0.68 5.57
C GLY A 279 22.00 -1.47 6.34
N HIS A 280 21.43 -0.87 7.39
CA HIS A 280 20.23 -1.40 8.05
C HIS A 280 20.28 -2.88 8.48
N THR A 281 21.45 -3.37 8.87
CA THR A 281 21.73 -4.80 9.08
C THR A 281 22.16 -5.17 10.50
N GLN A 282 22.05 -4.28 11.49
CA GLN A 282 22.50 -4.58 12.86
C GLN A 282 21.84 -5.82 13.47
N SER A 283 20.57 -6.08 13.17
CA SER A 283 19.86 -7.27 13.65
C SER A 283 20.40 -8.58 13.05
N TRP A 284 20.95 -8.54 11.84
CA TRP A 284 21.47 -9.69 11.11
C TRP A 284 22.72 -10.25 11.78
N GLY A 285 23.61 -9.36 12.24
CA GLY A 285 24.87 -9.73 12.89
C GLY A 285 24.71 -10.49 14.20
N LYS A 286 23.53 -10.42 14.83
CA LYS A 286 23.23 -11.22 16.03
C LYS A 286 23.16 -12.71 15.70
N GLY A 287 22.55 -13.06 14.56
CA GLY A 287 22.37 -14.45 14.15
C GLY A 287 23.44 -14.99 13.19
N GLN A 288 24.17 -14.11 12.49
CA GLN A 288 25.22 -14.48 11.55
C GLN A 288 26.57 -13.88 11.96
N LYS A 289 27.45 -14.73 12.47
CA LYS A 289 28.82 -14.33 12.85
C LYS A 289 29.62 -13.88 11.63
N ASP A 290 30.52 -12.92 11.87
CA ASP A 290 31.44 -12.37 10.88
C ASP A 290 30.78 -11.74 9.64
N LEU A 291 29.47 -11.44 9.71
CA LEU A 291 28.75 -10.74 8.64
C LEU A 291 28.95 -9.22 8.67
N LEU A 292 28.85 -8.62 9.87
CA LEU A 292 28.94 -7.17 10.03
C LEU A 292 30.38 -6.71 10.24
N THR A 293 30.68 -5.48 9.84
CA THR A 293 32.00 -4.89 10.01
C THR A 293 32.24 -4.52 11.49
N PRO A 294 33.29 -5.02 12.14
CA PRO A 294 33.70 -4.52 13.45
C PRO A 294 34.26 -3.09 13.33
N CYS A 295 33.73 -2.15 14.11
CA CYS A 295 34.21 -0.77 14.11
C CYS A 295 35.41 -0.60 15.06
N TYR A 296 36.31 0.33 14.74
CA TYR A 296 37.53 0.58 15.52
C TYR A 296 37.52 1.99 16.10
N SER A 297 38.08 2.11 17.31
CA SER A 297 38.42 3.40 17.93
C SER A 297 39.93 3.45 18.14
N GLY A 298 40.61 4.15 17.23
CA GLY A 298 42.07 4.07 17.12
C GLY A 298 42.51 2.67 16.66
N SER A 299 43.42 2.05 17.41
CA SER A 299 43.97 0.73 17.08
C SER A 299 43.19 -0.45 17.67
N LYS A 300 42.10 -0.21 18.41
CA LYS A 300 41.34 -1.26 19.10
C LYS A 300 39.90 -1.36 18.56
N PRO A 301 39.32 -2.57 18.49
CA PRO A 301 37.89 -2.74 18.24
C PRO A 301 37.08 -1.98 19.30
N SER A 302 36.10 -1.22 18.85
CA SER A 302 35.22 -0.40 19.69
C SER A 302 34.13 -1.22 20.40
N GLY A 303 33.87 -2.44 19.93
CA GLY A 303 32.77 -3.29 20.39
C GLY A 303 31.45 -3.05 19.66
N SER A 304 31.37 -2.02 18.81
CA SER A 304 30.23 -1.82 17.90
C SER A 304 30.48 -2.42 16.52
N PHE A 305 29.39 -2.63 15.80
CA PHE A 305 29.37 -3.09 14.42
C PHE A 305 28.76 -2.02 13.52
N GLY A 306 29.13 -2.05 12.24
CA GLY A 306 28.57 -1.19 11.20
C GLY A 306 27.92 -2.01 10.09
N PRO A 307 27.91 -1.51 8.84
CA PRO A 307 27.33 -2.21 7.70
C PRO A 307 27.94 -3.60 7.48
N VAL A 308 27.25 -4.42 6.69
CA VAL A 308 27.76 -5.71 6.19
C VAL A 308 29.19 -5.55 5.68
N ASN A 309 30.06 -6.49 6.01
CA ASN A 309 31.46 -6.47 5.60
C ASN A 309 31.60 -6.96 4.16
N PRO A 310 31.94 -6.08 3.19
CA PRO A 310 31.95 -6.44 1.78
C PRO A 310 33.26 -7.11 1.32
N ILE A 311 34.27 -7.22 2.19
CA ILE A 311 35.59 -7.76 1.79
C ILE A 311 35.70 -9.27 1.98
N LEU A 312 34.73 -9.88 2.69
CA LEU A 312 34.76 -11.29 3.03
C LEU A 312 33.99 -12.14 2.02
N ASN A 313 34.57 -13.24 1.57
CA ASN A 313 33.86 -14.20 0.69
C ASN A 313 32.67 -14.86 1.41
N THR A 314 32.80 -15.09 2.71
CA THR A 314 31.73 -15.65 3.56
C THR A 314 30.46 -14.80 3.54
N THR A 315 30.58 -13.47 3.37
CA THR A 315 29.44 -12.57 3.17
C THR A 315 28.66 -12.96 1.92
N TYR A 316 29.34 -13.17 0.80
CA TYR A 316 28.68 -13.50 -0.47
C TYR A 316 28.16 -14.94 -0.51
N ASP A 317 28.83 -15.88 0.16
CA ASP A 317 28.34 -17.25 0.34
C ASP A 317 27.04 -17.28 1.17
N PHE A 318 26.96 -16.44 2.21
CA PHE A 318 25.74 -16.22 2.98
C PHE A 318 24.63 -15.60 2.13
N MET A 319 24.91 -14.47 1.47
CA MET A 319 23.93 -13.76 0.64
C MET A 319 23.37 -14.64 -0.47
N SER A 320 24.23 -15.44 -1.14
CA SER A 320 23.81 -16.37 -2.19
C SER A 320 22.82 -17.42 -1.67
N GLN A 321 23.11 -18.05 -0.53
CA GLN A 321 22.21 -19.03 0.09
C GLN A 321 20.92 -18.39 0.59
N PHE A 322 21.01 -17.20 1.18
CA PHE A 322 19.88 -16.47 1.71
C PHE A 322 18.93 -16.02 0.60
N PHE A 323 19.42 -15.34 -0.44
CA PHE A 323 18.58 -14.90 -1.56
C PHE A 323 18.02 -16.07 -2.38
N LYS A 324 18.71 -17.21 -2.42
CA LYS A 324 18.14 -18.44 -3.00
C LYS A 324 16.90 -18.89 -2.23
N GLU A 325 16.92 -18.86 -0.90
CA GLU A 325 15.72 -19.11 -0.09
C GLU A 325 14.63 -18.07 -0.41
N ILE A 326 14.95 -16.78 -0.40
CA ILE A 326 13.98 -15.71 -0.66
C ILE A 326 13.29 -15.90 -2.02
N SER A 327 14.06 -16.20 -3.07
CA SER A 327 13.52 -16.48 -4.41
C SER A 327 12.62 -17.72 -4.50
N THR A 328 12.72 -18.63 -3.51
CA THR A 328 11.85 -19.81 -3.41
C THR A 328 10.60 -19.52 -2.58
N VAL A 329 10.72 -18.64 -1.57
CA VAL A 329 9.62 -18.30 -0.65
C VAL A 329 8.66 -17.29 -1.26
N PHE A 330 9.19 -16.26 -1.92
CA PHE A 330 8.41 -15.17 -2.50
C PHE A 330 8.29 -15.37 -4.02
N PRO A 331 7.07 -15.52 -4.56
CA PRO A 331 6.86 -15.82 -5.98
C PRO A 331 6.92 -14.59 -6.89
N ASP A 332 7.02 -13.37 -6.35
CA ASP A 332 7.13 -12.15 -7.16
C ASP A 332 8.45 -12.15 -7.96
N ALA A 333 8.42 -11.56 -9.15
CA ALA A 333 9.58 -11.48 -10.02
C ALA A 333 10.67 -10.53 -9.46
N TYR A 334 10.33 -9.65 -8.53
CA TYR A 334 11.23 -8.66 -7.95
C TYR A 334 11.45 -8.89 -6.46
N VAL A 335 12.69 -8.62 -6.02
CA VAL A 335 13.10 -8.52 -4.62
C VAL A 335 13.75 -7.16 -4.44
N HIS A 336 13.36 -6.40 -3.42
CA HIS A 336 14.00 -5.12 -3.12
C HIS A 336 15.27 -5.39 -2.30
N LEU A 337 16.40 -4.91 -2.78
CA LEU A 337 17.71 -5.10 -2.14
C LEU A 337 18.06 -4.01 -1.12
N GLY A 338 17.22 -2.98 -1.02
CA GLY A 338 17.51 -1.75 -0.28
C GLY A 338 18.72 -1.04 -0.86
N GLY A 339 19.78 -0.92 -0.07
CA GLY A 339 21.01 -0.23 -0.43
C GLY A 339 20.98 1.25 -0.07
N ASP A 340 20.17 1.64 0.90
CA ASP A 340 20.10 3.00 1.40
C ASP A 340 20.97 3.28 2.64
N GLU A 341 21.24 4.58 2.82
CA GLU A 341 21.82 5.22 4.01
C GLU A 341 23.08 4.57 4.59
N VAL A 342 23.93 3.98 3.76
CA VAL A 342 25.15 3.32 4.24
C VAL A 342 26.11 4.34 4.87
N ASP A 343 26.27 4.25 6.19
CA ASP A 343 27.28 5.02 6.93
C ASP A 343 28.67 4.38 6.79
N PHE A 344 29.56 5.08 6.09
CA PHE A 344 30.93 4.63 5.85
C PHE A 344 31.86 4.80 7.07
N THR A 345 31.43 5.43 8.17
CA THR A 345 32.28 5.70 9.33
C THR A 345 32.93 4.43 9.89
N CYS A 346 32.15 3.35 10.03
CA CYS A 346 32.67 2.08 10.52
C CYS A 346 33.65 1.42 9.54
N TRP A 347 33.32 1.40 8.24
CA TRP A 347 34.24 0.92 7.19
C TRP A 347 35.55 1.70 7.18
N LYS A 348 35.47 3.02 7.34
CA LYS A 348 36.64 3.89 7.42
C LYS A 348 37.49 3.61 8.65
N SER A 349 36.89 3.21 9.76
CA SER A 349 37.66 2.88 10.96
C SER A 349 38.42 1.55 10.85
N ASN A 350 37.94 0.60 10.03
CA ASN A 350 38.42 -0.77 10.02
C ASN A 350 39.73 -0.95 9.20
N PRO A 351 40.85 -1.43 9.80
CA PRO A 351 42.13 -1.57 9.11
C PRO A 351 42.13 -2.57 7.93
N ASP A 352 41.36 -3.66 8.04
CA ASP A 352 41.30 -4.67 6.97
C ASP A 352 40.55 -4.13 5.76
N ILE A 353 39.51 -3.32 5.98
CA ILE A 353 38.80 -2.62 4.91
C ILE A 353 39.71 -1.56 4.27
N GLN A 354 40.44 -0.75 5.06
CA GLN A 354 41.39 0.21 4.48
C GLN A 354 42.42 -0.49 3.59
N LYS A 355 42.97 -1.64 4.03
CA LYS A 355 43.89 -2.44 3.23
C LYS A 355 43.23 -2.93 1.92
N PHE A 356 41.98 -3.35 1.97
CA PHE A 356 41.23 -3.75 0.77
C PHE A 356 41.00 -2.56 -0.18
N MET A 357 40.65 -1.38 0.35
CA MET A 357 40.48 -0.14 -0.42
C MET A 357 41.77 0.23 -1.18
N ASP A 358 42.92 0.09 -0.53
CA ASP A 358 44.23 0.34 -1.14
C ASP A 358 44.53 -0.69 -2.25
N GLN A 359 44.25 -1.98 -2.00
CA GLN A 359 44.46 -3.05 -2.98
C GLN A 359 43.59 -2.91 -4.24
N GLN A 360 42.35 -2.45 -4.09
CA GLN A 360 41.44 -2.22 -5.22
C GLN A 360 41.64 -0.85 -5.89
N GLY A 361 42.50 0.01 -5.33
CA GLY A 361 42.71 1.36 -5.85
C GLY A 361 41.50 2.29 -5.68
N TYR A 362 40.66 2.04 -4.67
CA TYR A 362 39.49 2.88 -4.36
C TYR A 362 39.86 4.13 -3.56
N GLY A 363 41.04 4.14 -2.91
CA GLY A 363 41.48 5.26 -2.09
C GLY A 363 40.55 5.50 -0.91
N GLN A 364 40.04 6.71 -0.74
CA GLN A 364 39.12 7.09 0.35
C GLN A 364 37.65 7.15 -0.11
N ASP A 365 37.33 6.69 -1.31
CA ASP A 365 36.00 6.75 -1.89
C ASP A 365 35.18 5.48 -1.58
N TYR A 366 34.58 5.44 -0.39
CA TYR A 366 33.81 4.30 0.10
C TYR A 366 32.51 4.03 -0.71
N LYS A 367 32.05 4.97 -1.54
CA LYS A 367 30.94 4.72 -2.46
C LYS A 367 31.28 3.67 -3.51
N LYS A 368 32.57 3.57 -3.89
CA LYS A 368 33.05 2.49 -4.78
C LYS A 368 33.00 1.13 -4.09
N LEU A 369 33.24 1.07 -2.78
CA LEU A 369 33.14 -0.16 -2.00
C LEU A 369 31.68 -0.62 -1.86
N GLU A 370 30.78 0.31 -1.58
CA GLU A 370 29.33 0.07 -1.61
C GLU A 370 28.87 -0.42 -2.99
N SER A 371 29.30 0.25 -4.06
CA SER A 371 28.99 -0.15 -5.44
C SER A 371 29.51 -1.57 -5.75
N PHE A 372 30.73 -1.90 -5.30
CA PHE A 372 31.29 -3.25 -5.43
C PHE A 372 30.44 -4.30 -4.72
N TYR A 373 29.92 -3.99 -3.53
CA TYR A 373 29.02 -4.88 -2.79
C TYR A 373 27.70 -5.09 -3.54
N ILE A 374 27.01 -4.01 -3.90
CA ILE A 374 25.70 -4.07 -4.56
C ILE A 374 25.81 -4.80 -5.89
N GLN A 375 26.83 -4.51 -6.71
CA GLN A 375 27.05 -5.20 -7.98
C GLN A 375 27.21 -6.71 -7.80
N LYS A 376 27.96 -7.14 -6.78
CA LYS A 376 28.09 -8.57 -6.48
C LYS A 376 26.77 -9.20 -6.06
N CYS A 377 25.95 -8.52 -5.25
CA CYS A 377 24.62 -9.02 -4.87
C CYS A 377 23.67 -9.08 -6.07
N VAL A 378 23.67 -8.07 -6.94
CA VAL A 378 22.86 -8.06 -8.17
C VAL A 378 23.24 -9.21 -9.10
N LEU A 379 24.52 -9.56 -9.21
CA LEU A 379 24.98 -10.71 -10.02
C LEU A 379 24.51 -12.07 -9.49
N LEU A 380 24.07 -12.16 -8.23
CA LEU A 380 23.44 -13.36 -7.67
C LEU A 380 21.98 -13.50 -8.14
N LEU A 381 21.38 -12.44 -8.67
CA LEU A 381 20.01 -12.36 -9.15
C LEU A 381 19.96 -12.21 -10.69
N LYS A 382 18.78 -12.44 -11.26
CA LYS A 382 18.57 -12.25 -12.71
C LYS A 382 18.61 -10.75 -13.05
N PRO A 383 19.29 -10.32 -14.12
CA PRO A 383 19.42 -8.90 -14.44
C PRO A 383 18.13 -8.31 -15.04
N ASP A 384 17.34 -7.65 -14.20
CA ASP A 384 16.43 -6.54 -14.55
C ASP A 384 16.42 -5.60 -13.34
N THR A 385 16.78 -4.32 -13.55
CA THR A 385 16.95 -3.36 -12.44
C THR A 385 15.89 -2.27 -12.53
N LEU A 386 15.18 -2.10 -11.42
CA LEU A 386 14.25 -1.02 -11.18
C LEU A 386 14.85 -0.10 -10.13
N ILE A 387 14.81 1.20 -10.38
CA ILE A 387 15.34 2.21 -9.45
C ILE A 387 14.19 2.88 -8.72
N HIS A 388 14.24 2.90 -7.39
CA HIS A 388 13.24 3.53 -6.54
C HIS A 388 13.75 4.87 -6.02
N VAL A 389 13.12 5.98 -6.42
CA VAL A 389 13.48 7.34 -6.00
C VAL A 389 12.66 7.71 -4.76
N TRP A 390 13.34 7.89 -3.63
CA TRP A 390 12.72 8.04 -2.32
C TRP A 390 13.24 9.24 -1.50
N LYS A 391 14.29 9.91 -2.00
CA LYS A 391 15.01 10.98 -1.29
C LYS A 391 14.90 12.34 -1.97
N GLY A 392 15.20 13.37 -1.20
CA GLY A 392 15.31 14.75 -1.66
C GLY A 392 14.02 15.58 -1.52
N ASN A 393 14.15 16.87 -1.78
CA ASN A 393 13.02 17.77 -1.99
C ASN A 393 12.45 17.63 -3.42
N GLN A 394 11.46 18.45 -3.76
CA GLN A 394 10.79 18.39 -5.06
C GLN A 394 11.75 18.52 -6.25
N GLU A 395 12.57 19.55 -6.28
CA GLU A 395 13.54 19.77 -7.37
C GLU A 395 14.54 18.62 -7.47
N GLN A 396 14.99 18.10 -6.33
CA GLN A 396 15.96 17.01 -6.27
C GLN A 396 15.40 15.71 -6.81
N TYR A 397 14.21 15.28 -6.36
CA TYR A 397 13.65 14.01 -6.86
C TYR A 397 13.22 14.13 -8.32
N GLN A 398 12.73 15.30 -8.77
CA GLN A 398 12.37 15.50 -10.18
C GLN A 398 13.61 15.42 -11.08
N SER A 399 14.73 16.01 -10.65
CA SER A 399 16.02 15.89 -11.34
C SER A 399 16.50 14.43 -11.37
N GLU A 400 16.37 13.71 -10.25
CA GLU A 400 16.75 12.30 -10.17
C GLU A 400 15.89 11.41 -11.07
N MET A 401 14.57 11.62 -11.09
CA MET A 401 13.65 10.94 -12.02
C MET A 401 14.07 11.18 -13.48
N ALA A 402 14.48 12.41 -13.83
CA ALA A 402 14.98 12.71 -15.18
C ALA A 402 16.29 11.99 -15.48
N ASN A 403 17.24 11.96 -14.53
CA ASN A 403 18.54 11.30 -14.70
C ASN A 403 18.38 9.78 -14.86
N VAL A 404 17.62 9.13 -13.97
CA VAL A 404 17.41 7.69 -13.97
C VAL A 404 16.70 7.24 -15.25
N THR A 405 15.66 7.95 -15.66
CA THR A 405 14.94 7.62 -16.91
C THR A 405 15.76 7.94 -18.16
N SER A 406 16.61 8.99 -18.13
CA SER A 406 17.57 9.25 -19.23
C SER A 406 18.60 8.13 -19.40
N ALA A 407 18.96 7.45 -18.31
CA ALA A 407 19.84 6.28 -18.31
C ALA A 407 19.11 4.99 -18.74
N GLY A 408 17.81 5.05 -19.02
CA GLY A 408 17.03 3.92 -19.56
C GLY A 408 16.47 2.96 -18.52
N TYR A 409 16.54 3.29 -17.23
CA TYR A 409 16.01 2.43 -16.17
C TYR A 409 14.51 2.66 -15.94
N LYS A 410 13.78 1.58 -15.63
CA LYS A 410 12.44 1.69 -15.08
C LYS A 410 12.51 2.30 -13.68
N THR A 411 11.54 3.13 -13.34
CA THR A 411 11.61 3.95 -12.11
C THR A 411 10.29 3.93 -11.34
N LEU A 412 10.43 3.94 -10.01
CA LEU A 412 9.34 4.18 -9.05
C LEU A 412 9.60 5.47 -8.27
N LEU A 413 8.53 6.14 -7.86
CA LEU A 413 8.59 7.31 -6.99
C LEU A 413 7.92 7.04 -5.63
N SER A 414 8.58 7.41 -4.54
CA SER A 414 7.96 7.47 -3.20
C SER A 414 8.29 8.74 -2.42
N THR A 415 9.25 9.56 -2.86
CA THR A 415 9.69 10.77 -2.16
C THR A 415 8.56 11.67 -1.60
N PRO A 416 7.50 12.03 -2.36
CA PRO A 416 6.40 12.87 -1.85
C PRO A 416 5.39 12.11 -0.97
N TRP A 417 5.56 10.80 -0.80
CA TRP A 417 4.60 9.88 -0.18
C TRP A 417 5.21 9.15 1.04
N TYR A 418 6.00 9.87 1.83
CA TYR A 418 6.47 9.42 3.15
C TYR A 418 5.40 9.66 4.21
N LEU A 419 4.47 8.71 4.34
CA LEU A 419 3.32 8.81 5.24
C LEU A 419 3.72 8.68 6.71
N ASN A 420 4.89 8.14 7.04
CA ASN A 420 5.41 8.20 8.42
C ASN A 420 5.59 9.66 8.91
N ARG A 421 5.93 10.59 8.00
CA ARG A 421 6.08 12.02 8.27
C ARG A 421 4.73 12.73 8.34
N ILE A 422 4.12 12.72 9.53
CA ILE A 422 2.85 13.40 9.76
C ILE A 422 3.03 14.91 9.90
N SER A 423 1.98 15.66 9.54
CA SER A 423 1.86 17.08 9.81
C SER A 423 0.43 17.42 10.22
N TYR A 424 0.24 18.58 10.87
CA TYR A 424 -1.10 19.03 11.25
C TYR A 424 -1.90 19.47 10.02
N GLY A 425 -3.18 19.12 9.97
CA GLY A 425 -4.10 19.52 8.91
C GLY A 425 -4.33 18.43 7.86
N GLN A 426 -4.64 18.86 6.64
CA GLN A 426 -5.02 17.98 5.53
C GLN A 426 -3.82 17.70 4.61
N ASP A 427 -2.86 16.94 5.11
CA ASP A 427 -1.62 16.57 4.40
C ASP A 427 -1.86 15.70 3.16
N TRP A 428 -2.98 14.97 3.11
CA TRP A 428 -3.43 14.20 1.95
C TRP A 428 -3.48 15.01 0.64
N HIS A 429 -3.71 16.34 0.72
CA HIS A 429 -3.65 17.22 -0.44
C HIS A 429 -2.28 17.23 -1.13
N GLY A 430 -1.20 17.22 -0.33
CA GLY A 430 0.16 17.21 -0.86
C GLY A 430 0.44 15.90 -1.59
N HIS A 431 0.03 14.78 -1.00
CA HIS A 431 0.15 13.46 -1.62
C HIS A 431 -0.67 13.34 -2.91
N TYR A 432 -1.89 13.88 -2.92
CA TYR A 432 -2.79 13.86 -4.09
C TYR A 432 -2.26 14.68 -5.28
N LYS A 433 -1.56 15.80 -5.01
CA LYS A 433 -1.02 16.70 -6.04
C LYS A 433 0.25 16.19 -6.71
N ALA A 434 1.04 15.38 -6.01
CA ALA A 434 2.29 14.86 -6.57
C ALA A 434 2.00 13.95 -7.78
N ASP A 435 2.80 14.03 -8.85
CA ASP A 435 2.66 13.16 -10.04
C ASP A 435 4.04 12.57 -10.39
N PRO A 436 4.17 11.23 -10.50
CA PRO A 436 5.44 10.59 -10.85
C PRO A 436 6.06 11.03 -12.18
N GLN A 437 5.26 11.58 -13.10
CA GLN A 437 5.70 12.04 -14.41
C GLN A 437 5.89 13.57 -14.48
N ASP A 438 5.79 14.29 -13.35
CA ASP A 438 6.04 15.73 -13.26
C ASP A 438 7.54 16.03 -13.13
N PHE A 439 8.30 15.73 -14.19
CA PHE A 439 9.70 16.10 -14.35
C PHE A 439 10.01 16.44 -15.81
N ASN A 440 11.12 17.13 -16.04
CA ASN A 440 11.56 17.46 -17.39
C ASN A 440 12.12 16.22 -18.10
N GLY A 441 11.40 15.70 -19.09
CA GLY A 441 11.80 14.52 -19.86
C GLY A 441 10.89 14.29 -21.06
N THR A 442 11.39 13.52 -22.02
CA THR A 442 10.64 13.05 -23.20
C THR A 442 9.51 12.10 -22.81
N GLU A 443 8.56 11.88 -23.71
CA GLU A 443 7.46 10.93 -23.47
C GLU A 443 7.97 9.49 -23.34
N GLU A 444 9.05 9.13 -24.05
CA GLU A 444 9.75 7.85 -23.92
C GLU A 444 10.35 7.67 -22.52
N GLN A 445 10.99 8.71 -21.98
CA GLN A 445 11.49 8.69 -20.60
C GLN A 445 10.36 8.54 -19.58
N LYS A 446 9.24 9.25 -19.77
CA LYS A 446 8.08 9.16 -18.86
C LYS A 446 7.40 7.80 -18.87
N LYS A 447 7.48 7.04 -19.98
CA LYS A 447 7.01 5.64 -20.06
C LYS A 447 7.84 4.66 -19.23
N LEU A 448 9.07 5.02 -18.85
CA LEU A 448 9.89 4.22 -17.94
C LEU A 448 9.44 4.35 -16.48
N VAL A 449 8.61 5.35 -16.15
CA VAL A 449 7.99 5.45 -14.83
C VAL A 449 6.83 4.48 -14.77
N ILE A 450 7.00 3.42 -13.98
CA ILE A 450 6.00 2.35 -13.88
C ILE A 450 5.03 2.52 -12.70
N GLY A 451 5.26 3.54 -11.85
CA GLY A 451 4.37 3.93 -10.77
C GLY A 451 5.10 4.44 -9.54
N GLY A 452 4.64 4.04 -8.36
CA GLY A 452 5.25 4.46 -7.10
C GLY A 452 4.58 3.89 -5.87
N GLU A 453 5.03 4.34 -4.70
CA GLU A 453 4.66 3.72 -3.43
C GLU A 453 4.43 4.75 -2.32
N ALA A 454 3.42 4.48 -1.47
CA ALA A 454 3.23 5.21 -0.23
C ALA A 454 3.98 4.49 0.90
N CYS A 455 4.93 5.16 1.53
CA CYS A 455 5.83 4.56 2.52
C CYS A 455 5.40 4.88 3.95
N LEU A 456 5.24 3.82 4.76
CA LEU A 456 4.98 3.95 6.19
C LEU A 456 6.07 3.23 6.99
N TRP A 457 7.19 3.93 7.15
CA TRP A 457 8.28 3.51 8.04
C TRP A 457 7.83 3.43 9.51
N GLY A 458 8.46 2.52 10.24
CA GLY A 458 7.96 1.97 11.48
C GLY A 458 8.50 2.62 12.74
N GLU A 459 9.37 3.64 12.69
CA GLU A 459 10.02 4.19 13.90
C GLU A 459 9.01 4.69 14.95
N TYR A 460 7.83 5.14 14.49
CA TYR A 460 6.75 5.65 15.33
C TYR A 460 5.42 4.94 15.07
N VAL A 461 5.45 3.80 14.38
CA VAL A 461 4.25 3.11 13.89
C VAL A 461 4.27 1.65 14.29
N ASP A 462 3.19 1.22 14.93
CA ASP A 462 2.92 -0.18 15.26
C ASP A 462 1.43 -0.50 15.08
N ALA A 463 0.99 -1.65 15.58
CA ALA A 463 -0.40 -2.09 15.51
C ALA A 463 -1.42 -1.09 16.09
N THR A 464 -1.02 -0.21 17.00
CA THR A 464 -1.93 0.72 17.69
C THR A 464 -2.33 1.92 16.84
N ASN A 465 -1.47 2.33 15.89
CA ASN A 465 -1.66 3.56 15.14
C ASN A 465 -1.46 3.42 13.62
N LEU A 466 -1.07 2.23 13.12
CA LEU A 466 -0.83 1.98 11.68
C LEU A 466 -2.04 2.36 10.83
N THR A 467 -3.20 1.74 11.08
CA THR A 467 -4.41 1.95 10.27
C THR A 467 -4.86 3.41 10.21
N PRO A 468 -5.07 4.12 11.33
CA PRO A 468 -5.52 5.52 11.28
C PRO A 468 -4.45 6.49 10.76
N ARG A 469 -3.16 6.14 10.84
CA ARG A 469 -2.10 6.92 10.21
C ARG A 469 -2.11 6.70 8.70
N LEU A 470 -2.24 5.47 8.23
CA LEU A 470 -2.14 5.14 6.82
C LEU A 470 -3.37 5.60 6.02
N TRP A 471 -4.56 5.29 6.54
CA TRP A 471 -5.83 5.51 5.85
C TRP A 471 -6.61 6.67 6.48
N PRO A 472 -7.13 7.63 5.67
CA PRO A 472 -7.26 7.62 4.22
C PRO A 472 -6.13 8.34 3.46
N ARG A 473 -4.98 8.64 4.08
CA ARG A 473 -3.91 9.41 3.40
C ARG A 473 -3.32 8.65 2.21
N ALA A 474 -3.14 7.34 2.33
CA ALA A 474 -2.71 6.48 1.23
C ALA A 474 -3.74 6.40 0.10
N SER A 475 -5.03 6.62 0.37
CA SER A 475 -6.07 6.67 -0.65
C SER A 475 -5.81 7.78 -1.67
N ALA A 476 -5.25 8.92 -1.24
CA ALA A 476 -4.79 9.99 -2.14
C ALA A 476 -3.74 9.52 -3.14
N VAL A 477 -2.80 8.69 -2.70
CA VAL A 477 -1.76 8.11 -3.54
C VAL A 477 -2.36 7.06 -4.50
N ALA A 478 -3.29 6.24 -4.02
CA ALA A 478 -4.03 5.29 -4.86
C ALA A 478 -4.71 5.98 -6.04
N GLU A 479 -5.45 7.07 -5.79
CA GLU A 479 -6.16 7.78 -6.86
C GLU A 479 -5.21 8.38 -7.89
N ARG A 480 -4.09 8.95 -7.45
CA ARG A 480 -3.06 9.49 -8.34
C ARG A 480 -2.39 8.43 -9.20
N LEU A 481 -2.21 7.22 -8.66
CA LEU A 481 -1.56 6.11 -9.36
C LEU A 481 -2.51 5.31 -10.27
N TRP A 482 -3.82 5.37 -10.00
CA TRP A 482 -4.86 4.68 -10.78
C TRP A 482 -5.48 5.58 -11.87
N SER A 483 -5.96 6.76 -11.49
CA SER A 483 -6.87 7.57 -12.31
C SER A 483 -6.13 8.33 -13.42
N ALA A 484 -6.90 8.91 -14.33
CA ALA A 484 -6.37 9.75 -15.40
C ALA A 484 -5.57 10.94 -14.84
N LYS A 485 -4.56 11.40 -15.61
CA LYS A 485 -3.64 12.45 -15.19
C LYS A 485 -4.35 13.75 -14.77
N ASP A 486 -5.42 14.09 -15.47
CA ASP A 486 -6.23 15.30 -15.30
C ASP A 486 -7.24 15.23 -14.13
N VAL A 487 -7.37 14.07 -13.46
CA VAL A 487 -8.12 13.95 -12.21
C VAL A 487 -7.30 14.59 -11.09
N THR A 488 -7.51 15.90 -10.91
CA THR A 488 -6.75 16.73 -9.95
C THR A 488 -7.63 17.71 -9.15
N ASP A 489 -8.95 17.76 -9.39
CA ASP A 489 -9.83 18.66 -8.62
C ASP A 489 -9.91 18.21 -7.16
N ILE A 490 -9.46 19.07 -6.27
CA ILE A 490 -9.35 18.80 -4.84
C ILE A 490 -10.70 18.81 -4.14
N ASN A 491 -11.63 19.67 -4.57
CA ASN A 491 -12.93 19.76 -3.91
C ASN A 491 -13.77 18.53 -4.26
N ASP A 492 -13.74 18.12 -5.53
CA ASP A 492 -14.35 16.85 -5.94
C ASP A 492 -13.71 15.65 -5.22
N ALA A 493 -12.38 15.59 -5.19
CA ALA A 493 -11.66 14.54 -4.47
C ALA A 493 -12.02 14.50 -2.99
N PHE A 494 -12.10 15.65 -2.30
CA PHE A 494 -12.49 15.70 -0.89
C PHE A 494 -13.89 15.10 -0.67
N ASN A 495 -14.86 15.46 -1.52
CA ASN A 495 -16.22 14.95 -1.43
C ASN A 495 -16.25 13.42 -1.56
N ARG A 496 -15.59 12.86 -2.58
CA ARG A 496 -15.53 11.41 -2.80
C ARG A 496 -14.73 10.67 -1.72
N LEU A 497 -13.57 11.20 -1.35
CA LEU A 497 -12.68 10.61 -0.34
C LEU A 497 -13.35 10.55 1.04
N SER A 498 -14.13 11.56 1.40
CA SER A 498 -14.85 11.58 2.67
C SER A 498 -15.85 10.41 2.79
N VAL A 499 -16.57 10.11 1.70
CA VAL A 499 -17.50 8.98 1.64
C VAL A 499 -16.74 7.66 1.59
N HIS A 500 -15.68 7.57 0.79
CA HIS A 500 -14.81 6.38 0.74
C HIS A 500 -14.21 6.06 2.12
N ARG A 501 -13.79 7.07 2.88
CA ARG A 501 -13.31 6.88 4.26
C ARG A 501 -14.39 6.31 5.15
N CYS A 502 -15.63 6.80 5.06
CA CYS A 502 -16.75 6.23 5.82
C CYS A 502 -17.01 4.76 5.43
N ARG A 503 -16.88 4.42 4.13
CA ARG A 503 -16.98 3.04 3.64
C ARG A 503 -15.89 2.13 4.21
N MET A 504 -14.63 2.60 4.29
CA MET A 504 -13.54 1.81 4.90
C MET A 504 -13.71 1.59 6.41
N VAL A 505 -14.45 2.46 7.10
CA VAL A 505 -14.73 2.32 8.54
C VAL A 505 -15.87 1.34 8.82
N ALA A 506 -16.83 1.24 7.89
CA ALA A 506 -17.98 0.34 7.97
C ALA A 506 -17.56 -1.12 7.74
#